data_AF-A0A511N1V5-F1
#
_entry.id   AF-A0A511N1V5-F1
#
_cell.length_a   1.000
_cell.length_b   1.000
_cell.length_c   1.000
_cell.angle_alpha   90.00
_cell.angle_beta   90.00
_cell.angle_gamma   90.00
#
_symmetry.space_group_name_H-M   'P 1'
#
loop_
_entity.id
_entity.type
_entity.pdbx_description
1 polymer ?
#
loop_
_entity_poly.entity_id
_entity_poly.type
_entity_poly.pdbx_seq_one_letter_code
_entity_poly.pdbx_strand_id
1 'polypeptide(L)'
;MSESSLPKQSSRDFVLVVTREGRIKTLRIRDITHLSPGHTRDTTTVFLTGETSHLEGLAVTIQEPCRVFQTRCECLLGALQRADCQGINEFFAPRPVLPEQQVG
;
A
#
# COMPACT_ATOMS: atom_id res chain seq x y z
N MET A 1 3.18 -30.29 -29.11
CA MET A 1 2.70 -28.90 -28.96
C MET A 1 3.15 -28.46 -27.59
N SER A 2 4.09 -27.52 -27.50
CA SER A 2 4.69 -27.12 -26.23
C SER A 2 3.78 -26.10 -25.54
N GLU A 3 3.09 -26.53 -24.48
CA GLU A 3 2.42 -25.61 -23.55
C GLU A 3 3.48 -24.69 -22.96
N SER A 4 3.49 -23.45 -23.43
CA SER A 4 4.27 -22.37 -22.84
C SER A 4 3.58 -21.99 -21.54
N SER A 5 3.97 -22.62 -20.44
CA SER A 5 3.59 -22.20 -19.10
C SER A 5 4.26 -20.86 -18.80
N LEU A 6 3.62 -19.79 -19.28
CA LEU A 6 3.93 -18.43 -18.84
C LEU A 6 3.98 -18.45 -17.30
N PRO A 7 5.06 -17.95 -16.68
CA PRO A 7 5.13 -17.90 -15.23
C PRO A 7 3.87 -17.18 -14.75
N LYS A 8 3.10 -17.82 -13.84
CA LYS A 8 1.96 -17.19 -13.17
C LYS A 8 2.47 -15.84 -12.67
N GLN A 9 2.11 -14.76 -13.36
CA GLN A 9 2.50 -13.41 -12.95
C GLN A 9 1.97 -13.26 -11.53
N SER A 10 2.89 -13.23 -10.57
CA SER A 10 2.53 -12.91 -9.20
C SER A 10 1.90 -11.52 -9.27
N SER A 11 0.60 -11.44 -8.99
CA SER A 11 -0.14 -10.19 -9.01
C SER A 11 0.65 -9.16 -8.21
N ARG A 12 1.01 -8.04 -8.83
CA ARG A 12 1.76 -6.96 -8.21
C ARG A 12 0.84 -6.23 -7.23
N ASP A 13 0.70 -6.76 -6.03
CA ASP A 13 -0.20 -6.28 -4.97
C ASP A 13 0.58 -5.59 -3.85
N PHE A 14 1.42 -4.62 -4.18
CA PHE A 14 2.20 -3.87 -3.19
C PHE A 14 1.71 -2.42 -3.05
N VAL A 15 1.92 -1.87 -1.86
CA VAL A 15 1.72 -0.45 -1.54
C VAL A 15 3.01 0.18 -1.06
N LEU A 16 3.27 1.40 -1.51
CA LEU A 16 4.37 2.23 -1.00
C LEU A 16 3.86 3.05 0.17
N VAL A 17 4.60 2.99 1.28
CA VAL A 17 4.28 3.73 2.51
C VAL A 17 5.47 4.55 2.96
N VAL A 18 5.20 5.69 3.58
CA VAL A 18 6.21 6.48 4.29
C VAL A 18 6.16 6.05 5.76
N THR A 19 7.27 5.53 6.30
CA THR A 19 7.36 5.14 7.70
C THR A 19 7.44 6.38 8.60
N ARG A 20 7.22 6.20 9.90
CA ARG A 20 7.36 7.29 10.89
C ARG A 20 8.70 8.01 10.81
N GLU A 21 9.76 7.32 10.43
CA GLU A 21 11.13 7.84 10.26
C GLU A 21 11.36 8.55 8.92
N GLY A 22 10.31 8.74 8.11
CA GLY A 22 10.40 9.39 6.80
C GLY A 22 11.00 8.50 5.70
N ARG A 23 11.11 7.19 5.93
CA ARG A 23 11.65 6.24 4.94
C ARG A 23 10.54 5.68 4.07
N ILE A 24 10.82 5.42 2.80
CA ILE A 24 9.88 4.72 1.92
C ILE A 24 10.03 3.22 2.15
N LYS A 25 8.92 2.52 2.37
CA LYS A 25 8.86 1.07 2.49
C LYS A 25 7.80 0.51 1.54
N THR A 26 8.09 -0.64 0.95
CA THR A 26 7.14 -1.40 0.14
C THR A 26 6.53 -2.49 1.00
N LEU A 27 5.20 -2.52 1.11
CA LEU A 27 4.45 -3.57 1.80
C LEU A 27 3.65 -4.37 0.78
N ARG A 28 3.60 -5.70 0.91
CA ARG A 28 2.66 -6.51 0.12
C ARG A 28 1.31 -6.50 0.83
N ILE A 29 0.24 -6.28 0.07
CA ILE A 29 -1.12 -6.20 0.60
C ILE A 29 -1.54 -7.53 1.20
N ARG A 30 -1.23 -8.64 0.54
CA ARG A 30 -1.52 -10.00 1.05
C ARG A 30 -0.86 -10.32 2.40
N ASP A 31 0.23 -9.63 2.73
CA ASP A 31 0.93 -9.83 3.99
C ASP A 31 0.27 -9.00 5.12
N ILE A 32 -0.63 -8.05 4.82
CA ILE A 32 -1.29 -7.21 5.84
C ILE A 32 -2.37 -8.01 6.55
N THR A 33 -2.17 -8.22 7.85
CA THR A 33 -3.15 -8.93 8.71
C THR A 33 -4.20 -8.00 9.29
N HIS A 34 -3.77 -6.89 9.86
CA HIS A 34 -4.64 -5.91 10.47
C HIS A 34 -3.95 -4.54 10.57
N LEU A 35 -4.79 -3.52 10.74
CA LEU A 35 -4.39 -2.13 10.94
C LEU A 35 -4.80 -1.70 12.35
N SER A 36 -3.97 -0.91 13.00
CA SER A 36 -4.30 -0.26 14.26
C SER A 36 -3.96 1.22 14.19
N PRO A 37 -4.75 2.12 14.80
CA PRO A 37 -4.34 3.51 14.99
C PRO A 37 -2.95 3.59 15.62
N GLY A 38 -2.10 4.48 15.10
CA GLY A 38 -0.78 4.74 15.66
C GLY A 38 -0.84 5.58 16.93
N HIS A 39 0.33 5.94 17.46
CA HIS A 39 0.44 6.80 18.65
C HIS A 39 -0.06 8.24 18.41
N THR A 40 -0.17 8.67 17.15
CA THR A 40 -0.69 9.99 16.75
C THR A 40 -1.86 9.81 15.80
N ARG A 41 -2.69 10.86 15.64
CA ARG A 41 -3.85 10.84 14.71
C ARG A 41 -3.44 10.62 13.25
N ASP A 42 -2.21 10.97 12.91
CA ASP A 42 -1.67 10.93 11.55
C ASP A 42 -0.82 9.68 11.29
N THR A 43 -0.87 8.68 12.20
CA THR A 43 -0.09 7.45 12.05
C THR A 43 -0.95 6.20 12.14
N THR A 44 -0.48 5.14 11.48
CA THR A 44 -1.10 3.80 11.47
C THR A 44 -0.03 2.77 11.71
N THR A 45 -0.33 1.76 12.54
CA THR A 45 0.49 0.56 12.67
C THR A 45 -0.09 -0.54 11.78
N VAL A 46 0.70 -0.98 10.82
CA VAL A 46 0.38 -2.06 9.88
C VAL A 46 1.07 -3.34 10.37
N PHE A 47 0.29 -4.38 10.63
CA PHE A 47 0.81 -5.66 11.10
C PHE A 47 0.87 -6.66 9.94
N LEU A 48 2.00 -7.36 9.83
CA LEU A 48 2.29 -8.23 8.69
C LEU A 48 2.38 -9.71 9.10
N THR A 49 1.91 -10.62 8.25
CA THR A 49 2.27 -12.05 8.29
C THR A 49 3.64 -12.21 7.64
N GLY A 50 4.56 -12.89 8.34
CA GLY A 50 5.83 -13.27 7.75
C GLY A 50 5.75 -14.69 7.21
N GLU A 51 5.54 -14.90 5.91
CA GLU A 51 5.77 -16.24 5.30
C GLU A 51 7.26 -16.56 5.12
N THR A 52 8.14 -15.56 5.32
CA THR A 52 9.58 -15.77 5.43
C THR A 52 9.99 -15.51 6.87
N SER A 53 10.68 -16.47 7.48
CA SER A 53 11.03 -16.60 8.91
C SER A 53 11.84 -15.44 9.53
N HIS A 54 11.90 -14.28 8.86
CA HIS A 54 12.52 -13.05 9.34
C HIS A 54 11.50 -11.95 9.68
N LEU A 55 10.19 -12.17 9.47
CA LEU A 55 9.16 -11.12 9.56
C LEU A 55 7.91 -11.49 10.37
N GLU A 56 7.86 -12.64 11.05
CA GLU A 56 6.76 -12.93 11.98
C GLU A 56 6.70 -11.85 13.07
N GLY A 57 5.57 -11.16 13.19
CA GLY A 57 5.37 -10.10 14.17
C GLY A 57 5.85 -8.70 13.76
N LEU A 58 6.17 -8.47 12.48
CA LEU A 58 6.59 -7.14 12.03
C LEU A 58 5.41 -6.14 12.02
N ALA A 59 5.47 -5.16 12.91
CA ALA A 59 4.63 -3.97 12.89
C ALA A 59 5.38 -2.81 12.23
N VAL A 60 4.75 -2.15 11.26
CA VAL A 60 5.29 -0.94 10.59
C VAL A 60 4.40 0.24 10.91
N THR A 61 4.97 1.28 11.54
CA THR A 61 4.25 2.54 11.72
C THR A 61 4.46 3.43 10.51
N ILE A 62 3.37 3.82 9.85
CA ILE A 62 3.34 4.68 8.67
C ILE A 62 2.79 6.07 9.00
N GLN A 63 3.23 7.09 8.28
CA GLN A 63 2.77 8.48 8.38
C GLN A 63 1.50 8.69 7.54
N GLU A 64 0.45 7.96 7.91
CA GLU A 64 -0.86 8.10 7.30
C GLU A 64 -1.94 7.66 8.31
N PRO A 65 -3.10 8.31 8.39
CA PRO A 65 -4.21 7.86 9.23
C PRO A 65 -4.79 6.51 8.77
N CYS A 66 -5.29 5.71 9.71
CA CYS A 66 -5.71 4.33 9.45
C CYS A 66 -6.81 4.24 8.39
N ARG A 67 -7.81 5.14 8.49
CA ARG A 67 -8.89 5.23 7.50
C ARG A 67 -8.39 5.56 6.10
N VAL A 68 -7.43 6.47 5.99
CA VAL A 68 -6.88 6.90 4.69
C VAL A 68 -6.11 5.74 4.06
N PHE A 69 -5.26 5.06 4.85
CA PHE A 69 -4.53 3.89 4.39
C PHE A 69 -5.47 2.75 3.96
N GLN A 70 -6.50 2.46 4.77
CA GLN A 70 -7.49 1.44 4.47
C GLN A 70 -8.23 1.74 3.15
N THR A 71 -8.77 2.95 2.99
CA THR A 71 -9.45 3.36 1.75
C THR A 71 -8.53 3.23 0.54
N ARG A 72 -7.26 3.60 0.69
CA ARG A 72 -6.27 3.47 -0.39
C ARG A 72 -6.07 2.00 -0.78
N CYS A 73 -5.92 1.09 0.19
CA CYS A 73 -5.82 -0.35 -0.06
C CYS A 73 -7.08 -0.91 -0.74
N GLU A 74 -8.27 -0.51 -0.29
CA GLU A 74 -9.55 -0.93 -0.86
C GLU A 74 -9.73 -0.45 -2.31
N CYS A 75 -9.35 0.80 -2.61
CA CYS A 75 -9.37 1.35 -3.97
C CYS A 75 -8.47 0.55 -4.91
N LEU A 76 -7.23 0.25 -4.50
CA LEU A 76 -6.31 -0.54 -5.32
C LEU A 76 -6.81 -1.97 -5.50
N LEU A 77 -7.31 -2.62 -4.45
CA LEU A 77 -7.88 -3.95 -4.54
C LEU A 77 -9.05 -3.98 -5.54
N GLY A 78 -9.95 -2.99 -5.46
CA GLY A 78 -11.07 -2.87 -6.40
C GLY A 78 -10.60 -2.65 -7.85
N ALA A 79 -9.57 -1.82 -8.07
CA ALA A 79 -9.00 -1.61 -9.40
C ALA A 79 -8.35 -2.88 -9.95
N LEU A 80 -7.58 -3.61 -9.12
CA LEU A 80 -6.97 -4.90 -9.48
C LEU A 80 -8.04 -5.95 -9.85
N GLN A 81 -9.12 -6.05 -9.06
CA GLN A 81 -10.21 -7.01 -9.31
C GLN A 81 -10.96 -6.72 -10.61
N ARG A 82 -11.09 -5.45 -11.00
CA ARG A 82 -11.75 -5.03 -12.26
C ARG A 82 -10.82 -4.98 -13.47
N ALA A 83 -9.52 -5.27 -13.29
CA ALA A 83 -8.49 -5.02 -14.30
C ALA A 83 -8.50 -3.56 -14.82
N ASP A 84 -8.81 -2.61 -13.93
CA ASP A 84 -8.86 -1.18 -14.22
C ASP A 84 -7.45 -0.58 -14.27
N CYS A 85 -6.83 -0.65 -15.45
CA CYS A 85 -5.47 -0.15 -15.67
C CYS A 85 -5.31 1.34 -15.31
N GLN A 86 -6.36 2.14 -15.51
CA GLN A 86 -6.32 3.56 -15.18
C GLN A 86 -6.27 3.76 -13.66
N GLY A 87 -7.18 3.13 -12.92
CA GLY A 87 -7.18 3.20 -11.45
C GLY A 87 -5.90 2.67 -10.81
N ILE A 88 -5.29 1.63 -11.39
CA ILE A 88 -3.97 1.12 -10.96
C ILE A 88 -2.89 2.17 -11.22
N ASN A 89 -2.87 2.81 -12.40
CA ASN A 89 -1.86 3.82 -12.71
C ASN A 89 -2.01 5.08 -11.85
N GLU A 90 -3.24 5.56 -11.63
CA GLU A 90 -3.53 6.71 -10.78
C GLU A 90 -3.10 6.47 -9.33
N PHE A 91 -3.19 5.23 -8.85
CA PHE A 91 -2.72 4.85 -7.52
C PHE A 91 -1.21 5.10 -7.33
N PHE A 92 -0.41 4.78 -8.35
CA PHE A 92 1.06 4.94 -8.31
C PHE A 92 1.55 6.28 -8.84
N ALA A 93 0.66 7.06 -9.48
CA ALA A 93 1.02 8.37 -9.98
C ALA A 93 1.31 9.35 -8.82
N PRO A 94 2.38 10.15 -8.91
CA PRO A 94 2.58 11.24 -7.97
C PRO A 94 1.38 12.18 -8.06
N ARG A 95 0.74 12.48 -6.92
CA ARG A 95 -0.34 13.48 -6.92
C ARG A 95 0.29 14.82 -7.31
N PRO A 96 -0.24 15.53 -8.32
CA PRO A 96 0.22 16.87 -8.61
C PRO A 96 0.00 17.71 -7.35
N VAL A 97 1.06 18.36 -6.87
CA VAL A 97 0.95 19.38 -5.83
C VAL A 97 0.15 20.50 -6.48
N LEU A 98 -1.12 20.64 -6.08
CA LEU A 98 -1.89 21.83 -6.46
C LEU A 98 -1.12 23.04 -5.89
N PRO A 99 -0.81 24.06 -6.70
CA PRO A 99 -0.16 25.25 -6.18
C PRO A 99 -1.01 25.80 -5.05
N GLU A 100 -0.39 26.03 -3.89
CA GLU A 100 -1.02 26.71 -2.77
C GLU A 100 -1.67 27.98 -3.32
N GLN A 101 -3.00 28.06 -3.26
CA GLN A 101 -3.67 29.31 -3.55
C GLN A 101 -3.13 30.30 -2.51
N GLN A 102 -2.26 31.21 -2.97
CA GLN A 102 -1.92 32.42 -2.25
C GLN A 102 -3.22 33.20 -2.06
N VAL A 103 -3.93 32.92 -0.98
CA VAL A 103 -4.99 33.80 -0.49
C VAL A 103 -4.27 34.82 0.37
N GLY A 104 -3.95 35.95 -0.26
CA GLY A 104 -3.57 37.19 0.41
C GLY A 104 -4.75 37.86 1.09
#